data_AF-A0A8J3IGP3-F1
#
_entry.id   AF-A0A8J3IGP3-F1
#
_cell.length_a   1.000
_cell.length_b   1.000
_cell.length_c   1.000
_cell.angle_alpha   90.00
_cell.angle_beta   90.00
_cell.angle_gamma   90.00
#
_symmetry.space_group_name_H-M   'P 1'
#
loop_
_entity.id
_entity.type
_entity.pdbx_description
1 polymer ?
#
loop_
_entity_poly.entity_id
_entity_poly.type
_entity_poly.pdbx_seq_one_letter_code
_entity_poly.pdbx_strand_id
1 'polypeptide(L)'
;MEAQTDIQTYLEQGKQALAQGKAREAAIAYAHGAQLESDNPAVHLGLAEANLALGNYGVVHMACRRVHELQPMGGLESQIAQALIDLLDRRYERALQNVDAVISEDPGIAYAHALRAYLLQATGQDYDANLANARAARLSYGGRFNNCFPALEKNTTAADRGYAASPTPDNGIESQRIERERIEREPVPSWSPPNRMQRQIVRTRFTLSQYPSLFTYILIVLNVIVYLLTTFNEDLLVLLIQYNPAILQGQYWRLFTSMFLHDPTNVLHIALNMLSLFFVGRFVEILFGKWRYLLIYFLAGLGGNILYLVLAPSGPPSLGASGAIFGVFGALGVFYLLNRRAMGPGMLSNWLLWLTLNLVLGFTGGANINMLAHIGGLVVGMVVAFLLIPRQRRRRYI
;
A
#
# COMPACT_ATOMS: atom_id res chain seq x y z
N MET A 1 -35.36 3.29 -9.47
CA MET A 1 -35.02 3.20 -10.89
C MET A 1 -33.77 4.01 -11.22
N GLU A 2 -33.66 5.29 -10.83
CA GLU A 2 -32.47 6.12 -11.13
C GLU A 2 -31.12 5.52 -10.67
N ALA A 3 -31.01 4.98 -9.44
CA ALA A 3 -29.77 4.38 -8.95
C ALA A 3 -29.33 3.08 -9.69
N GLN A 4 -30.28 2.28 -10.19
CA GLN A 4 -29.97 1.08 -10.98
C GLN A 4 -29.47 1.43 -12.39
N THR A 5 -29.92 2.56 -12.94
CA THR A 5 -29.38 3.11 -14.20
C THR A 5 -27.93 3.58 -14.05
N ASP A 6 -27.56 4.07 -12.86
CA ASP A 6 -26.22 4.59 -12.61
C ASP A 6 -25.18 3.46 -12.47
N ILE A 7 -25.49 2.38 -11.74
CA ILE A 7 -24.53 1.28 -11.54
C ILE A 7 -24.21 0.53 -12.85
N GLN A 8 -25.21 0.27 -13.67
CA GLN A 8 -25.04 -0.43 -14.94
C GLN A 8 -24.16 0.38 -15.89
N THR A 9 -24.27 1.71 -15.84
CA THR A 9 -23.42 2.61 -16.60
C THR A 9 -21.95 2.47 -16.21
N TYR A 10 -21.64 2.42 -14.91
CA TYR A 10 -20.26 2.21 -14.43
C TYR A 10 -19.71 0.82 -14.77
N LEU A 11 -20.54 -0.22 -14.68
CA LEU A 11 -20.14 -1.58 -15.07
C LEU A 11 -19.80 -1.65 -16.56
N GLU A 12 -20.63 -1.09 -17.43
CA GLU A 12 -20.38 -1.10 -18.88
C GLU A 12 -19.18 -0.22 -19.26
N GLN A 13 -19.03 0.96 -18.65
CA GLN A 13 -17.83 1.79 -18.82
C GLN A 13 -16.57 1.06 -18.39
N GLY A 14 -16.61 0.37 -17.24
CA GLY A 14 -15.50 -0.42 -16.72
C GLY A 14 -15.10 -1.56 -17.66
N LYS A 15 -16.07 -2.33 -18.16
CA LYS A 15 -15.86 -3.42 -19.13
C LYS A 15 -15.26 -2.91 -20.43
N GLN A 16 -15.80 -1.83 -20.99
CA GLN A 16 -15.29 -1.23 -22.23
C GLN A 16 -13.87 -0.69 -22.05
N ALA A 17 -13.58 -0.01 -20.93
CA ALA A 17 -12.25 0.49 -20.64
C ALA A 17 -11.23 -0.66 -20.48
N LEU A 18 -11.59 -1.75 -19.80
CA LEU A 18 -10.77 -2.96 -19.70
C LEU A 18 -10.49 -3.57 -21.08
N ALA A 19 -11.53 -3.72 -21.91
CA ALA A 19 -11.40 -4.24 -23.27
C ALA A 19 -10.51 -3.34 -24.16
N GLN A 20 -10.43 -2.04 -23.88
CA GLN A 20 -9.53 -1.11 -24.58
C GLN A 20 -8.11 -1.07 -23.99
N GLY A 21 -7.81 -1.87 -22.96
CA GLY A 21 -6.53 -1.85 -22.26
C GLY A 21 -6.33 -0.63 -21.35
N LYS A 22 -7.39 0.12 -21.06
CA LYS A 22 -7.38 1.32 -20.20
C LYS A 22 -7.69 0.96 -18.76
N ALA A 23 -6.82 0.15 -18.15
CA ALA A 23 -7.01 -0.41 -16.82
C ALA A 23 -7.26 0.64 -15.71
N ARG A 24 -6.64 1.82 -15.81
CA ARG A 24 -6.83 2.90 -14.84
C ARG A 24 -8.24 3.50 -14.89
N GLU A 25 -8.77 3.70 -16.10
CA GLU A 25 -10.14 4.21 -16.29
C GLU A 25 -11.15 3.17 -15.79
N ALA A 26 -10.93 1.90 -16.10
CA ALA A 26 -11.77 0.82 -15.58
C ALA A 26 -11.76 0.75 -14.06
N ALA A 27 -10.59 0.85 -13.42
CA ALA A 27 -10.47 0.82 -11.96
C ALA A 27 -11.24 1.99 -11.30
N ILE A 28 -11.24 3.18 -11.92
CA ILE A 28 -12.00 4.34 -11.45
C ILE A 28 -13.52 4.07 -11.58
N ALA A 29 -13.97 3.58 -12.74
CA ALA A 29 -15.38 3.27 -12.97
C ALA A 29 -15.91 2.25 -11.95
N TYR A 30 -15.20 1.13 -11.75
CA TYR A 30 -15.59 0.12 -10.78
C TYR A 30 -15.49 0.60 -9.32
N ALA A 31 -14.54 1.48 -8.99
CA ALA A 31 -14.47 2.09 -7.66
C ALA A 31 -15.66 3.00 -7.37
N HIS A 32 -16.14 3.78 -8.35
CA HIS A 32 -17.38 4.55 -8.23
C HIS A 32 -18.59 3.63 -8.12
N GLY A 33 -18.67 2.57 -8.94
CA GLY A 33 -19.72 1.56 -8.82
C GLY A 33 -19.78 0.92 -7.43
N ALA A 34 -18.63 0.56 -6.85
CA ALA A 34 -18.56 -0.01 -5.50
C ALA A 34 -18.92 0.98 -4.38
N GLN A 35 -18.83 2.30 -4.62
CA GLN A 35 -19.33 3.31 -3.68
C GLN A 35 -20.85 3.44 -3.73
N LEU A 36 -21.46 3.25 -4.91
CA LEU A 36 -22.91 3.31 -5.10
C LEU A 36 -23.59 2.03 -4.59
N GLU A 37 -23.09 0.87 -4.99
CA GLU A 37 -23.61 -0.46 -4.60
C GLU A 37 -22.48 -1.33 -4.05
N SER A 38 -22.20 -1.17 -2.75
CA SER A 38 -21.09 -1.88 -2.09
C SER A 38 -21.30 -3.38 -1.91
N ASP A 39 -22.53 -3.86 -2.12
CA ASP A 39 -22.99 -5.25 -2.03
C ASP A 39 -23.10 -5.94 -3.40
N ASN A 40 -22.80 -5.25 -4.49
CA ASN A 40 -22.80 -5.84 -5.83
C ASN A 40 -21.46 -6.57 -6.11
N PRO A 41 -21.45 -7.90 -6.32
CA PRO A 41 -20.21 -8.64 -6.53
C PRO A 41 -19.51 -8.30 -7.85
N ALA A 42 -20.24 -7.91 -8.89
CA ALA A 42 -19.68 -7.64 -10.21
C ALA A 42 -18.76 -6.41 -10.21
N VAL A 43 -19.07 -5.37 -9.42
CA VAL A 43 -18.19 -4.19 -9.30
C VAL A 43 -16.89 -4.53 -8.58
N HIS A 44 -16.93 -5.39 -7.56
CA HIS A 44 -15.73 -5.84 -6.87
C HIS A 44 -14.89 -6.75 -7.76
N LEU A 45 -15.50 -7.65 -8.53
CA LEU A 45 -14.78 -8.45 -9.51
C LEU A 45 -14.10 -7.58 -10.56
N GLY A 46 -14.83 -6.64 -11.18
CA GLY A 46 -14.26 -5.73 -12.17
C GLY A 46 -13.12 -4.86 -11.60
N LEU A 47 -13.24 -4.45 -10.33
CA LEU A 47 -12.14 -3.78 -9.61
C LEU A 47 -10.91 -4.68 -9.47
N ALA A 48 -11.09 -5.98 -9.21
CA ALA A 48 -10.00 -6.95 -9.16
C ALA A 48 -9.32 -7.10 -10.53
N GLU A 49 -10.11 -7.27 -11.59
CA GLU A 49 -9.62 -7.42 -12.97
C GLU A 49 -8.82 -6.20 -13.44
N ALA A 50 -9.33 -4.99 -13.18
CA ALA A 50 -8.64 -3.74 -13.51
C ALA A 50 -7.35 -3.57 -12.71
N ASN A 51 -7.33 -3.98 -11.44
CA ASN A 51 -6.12 -3.89 -10.62
C ASN A 51 -5.10 -4.99 -10.93
N LEU A 52 -5.52 -6.11 -11.51
CA LEU A 52 -4.60 -7.13 -12.04
C LEU A 52 -3.75 -6.54 -13.16
N ALA A 53 -4.41 -5.85 -14.09
CA ALA A 53 -3.79 -5.15 -15.21
C ALA A 53 -2.82 -4.04 -14.76
N LEU A 54 -3.14 -3.35 -13.65
CA LEU A 54 -2.28 -2.32 -13.05
C LEU A 54 -1.13 -2.88 -12.21
N GLY A 55 -1.06 -4.20 -11.99
CA GLY A 55 -0.06 -4.83 -11.09
C GLY A 55 -0.34 -4.58 -9.60
N ASN A 56 -1.54 -4.13 -9.25
CA ASN A 56 -1.96 -3.81 -7.88
C ASN A 56 -2.52 -5.06 -7.17
N TYR A 57 -1.73 -6.13 -7.06
CA TYR A 57 -2.19 -7.45 -6.57
C TYR A 57 -2.82 -7.44 -5.17
N GLY A 58 -2.46 -6.48 -4.32
CA GLY A 58 -3.10 -6.32 -3.01
C GLY A 58 -4.57 -5.90 -3.09
N VAL A 59 -4.93 -5.09 -4.10
CA VAL A 59 -6.31 -4.71 -4.37
C VAL A 59 -7.07 -5.88 -4.99
N VAL A 60 -6.42 -6.66 -5.85
CA VAL A 60 -6.98 -7.89 -6.45
C VAL A 60 -7.45 -8.84 -5.34
N HIS A 61 -6.57 -9.23 -4.40
CA HIS A 61 -6.94 -10.12 -3.30
C HIS A 61 -8.07 -9.55 -2.41
N MET A 62 -8.09 -8.23 -2.20
CA MET A 62 -9.12 -7.58 -1.40
C MET A 62 -10.49 -7.66 -2.08
N ALA A 63 -10.54 -7.27 -3.34
CA ALA A 63 -11.75 -7.25 -4.11
C ALA A 63 -12.28 -8.68 -4.35
N CYS A 64 -11.39 -9.64 -4.68
CA CYS A 64 -11.76 -11.06 -4.77
C CYS A 64 -12.30 -11.62 -3.45
N ARG A 65 -11.73 -11.24 -2.30
CA ARG A 65 -12.28 -11.67 -1.00
C ARG A 65 -13.69 -11.09 -0.79
N ARG A 66 -13.88 -9.81 -1.13
CA ARG A 66 -15.19 -9.18 -1.02
C ARG A 66 -16.24 -9.86 -1.88
N VAL A 67 -15.89 -10.29 -3.09
CA VAL A 67 -16.78 -11.11 -3.94
C VAL A 67 -17.19 -12.41 -3.22
N HIS A 68 -16.23 -13.16 -2.65
CA HIS A 68 -16.55 -14.38 -1.91
C HIS A 68 -17.42 -14.14 -0.66
N GLU A 69 -17.24 -13.01 0.02
CA GLU A 69 -18.10 -12.62 1.16
C GLU A 69 -19.54 -12.33 0.73
N LEU A 70 -19.72 -11.74 -0.45
CA LEU A 70 -21.04 -11.42 -1.02
C LEU A 70 -21.73 -12.64 -1.64
N GLN A 71 -20.96 -13.62 -2.12
CA GLN A 71 -21.44 -14.86 -2.72
C GLN A 71 -20.90 -16.10 -1.98
N PRO A 72 -21.28 -16.34 -0.71
CA PRO A 72 -20.73 -17.44 0.08
C PRO A 72 -21.16 -18.84 -0.42
N MET A 73 -22.27 -18.92 -1.15
CA MET A 73 -22.77 -20.15 -1.77
C MET A 73 -22.17 -20.40 -3.17
N GLY A 74 -21.22 -19.55 -3.60
CA GLY A 74 -20.69 -19.55 -4.96
C GLY A 74 -21.46 -18.65 -5.92
N GLY A 75 -20.96 -18.56 -7.15
CA GLY A 75 -21.46 -17.71 -8.22
C GLY A 75 -20.39 -17.55 -9.30
N LEU A 76 -20.77 -17.09 -10.50
CA LEU A 76 -19.83 -16.88 -11.61
C LEU A 76 -18.71 -15.93 -11.18
N GLU A 77 -19.04 -14.83 -10.52
CA GLU A 77 -18.06 -13.85 -10.08
C GLU A 77 -17.12 -14.43 -9.02
N SER A 78 -17.65 -15.23 -8.09
CA SER A 78 -16.84 -15.94 -7.10
C SER A 78 -15.87 -16.94 -7.73
N GLN A 79 -16.28 -17.67 -8.78
CA GLN A 79 -15.41 -18.60 -9.48
C GLN A 79 -14.28 -17.88 -10.23
N ILE A 80 -14.57 -16.77 -10.92
CA ILE A 80 -13.54 -15.92 -11.55
C ILE A 80 -12.61 -15.32 -10.48
N ALA A 81 -13.16 -14.82 -9.37
CA ALA A 81 -12.38 -14.29 -8.26
C ALA A 81 -11.41 -15.34 -7.69
N GLN A 82 -11.85 -16.60 -7.57
CA GLN A 82 -11.00 -17.71 -7.16
C GLN A 82 -9.93 -18.02 -8.22
N ALA A 83 -10.27 -18.00 -9.51
CA ALA A 83 -9.30 -18.16 -10.60
C ALA A 83 -8.21 -17.09 -10.60
N LEU A 84 -8.57 -15.83 -10.32
CA LEU A 84 -7.61 -14.73 -10.18
C LEU A 84 -6.66 -14.95 -9.00
N ILE A 85 -7.17 -15.44 -7.87
CA ILE A 85 -6.33 -15.81 -6.71
C ILE A 85 -5.38 -16.96 -7.09
N ASP A 86 -5.88 -18.01 -7.73
CA ASP A 86 -5.06 -19.15 -8.15
C ASP A 86 -4.01 -18.76 -9.20
N LEU A 87 -4.32 -17.82 -10.10
CA LEU A 87 -3.36 -17.21 -11.04
C LEU A 87 -2.22 -16.52 -10.28
N LEU A 88 -2.54 -15.70 -9.27
CA LEU A 88 -1.52 -15.01 -8.46
C LEU A 88 -0.67 -15.99 -7.63
N ASP A 89 -1.25 -17.11 -7.22
CA ASP A 89 -0.58 -18.22 -6.55
C ASP A 89 0.15 -19.17 -7.52
N ARG A 90 0.14 -18.88 -8.83
CA ARG A 90 0.74 -19.69 -9.91
C ARG A 90 0.18 -21.10 -10.05
N ARG A 91 -1.05 -21.31 -9.58
CA ARG A 91 -1.79 -22.56 -9.74
C ARG A 91 -2.56 -22.50 -11.05
N TYR A 92 -1.85 -22.40 -12.17
CA TYR A 92 -2.44 -22.13 -13.48
C TYR A 92 -3.49 -23.16 -13.89
N GLU A 93 -3.27 -24.44 -13.59
CA GLU A 93 -4.24 -25.51 -13.90
C GLU A 93 -5.56 -25.36 -13.11
N ARG A 94 -5.50 -25.03 -11.82
CA ARG A 94 -6.72 -24.77 -11.01
C ARG A 94 -7.43 -23.51 -11.47
N ALA A 95 -6.67 -22.46 -11.76
CA ALA A 95 -7.24 -21.24 -12.32
C ALA A 95 -7.96 -21.54 -13.65
N LEU A 96 -7.36 -22.37 -14.50
CA LEU A 96 -7.93 -22.75 -15.79
C LEU A 96 -9.22 -23.56 -15.62
N GLN A 97 -9.25 -24.53 -14.69
CA GLN A 97 -10.46 -25.29 -14.36
C GLN A 97 -11.62 -24.39 -13.91
N ASN A 98 -11.36 -23.42 -13.02
CA ASN A 98 -12.38 -22.47 -12.58
C ASN A 98 -12.87 -21.58 -13.73
N VAL A 99 -11.97 -21.14 -14.62
CA VAL A 99 -12.34 -20.33 -15.78
C VAL A 99 -13.15 -21.12 -16.81
N ASP A 100 -12.80 -22.39 -17.04
CA ASP A 100 -13.54 -23.28 -17.94
C ASP A 100 -14.95 -23.56 -17.40
N ALA A 101 -15.11 -23.71 -16.08
CA ALA A 101 -16.42 -23.84 -15.44
C ALA A 101 -17.29 -22.59 -15.70
N VAL A 102 -16.74 -21.39 -15.45
CA VAL A 102 -17.41 -20.11 -15.75
C VAL A 102 -17.83 -20.01 -17.21
N ILE A 103 -16.94 -20.35 -18.15
CA ILE A 103 -17.22 -20.29 -19.59
C ILE A 103 -18.30 -21.30 -20.00
N SER A 104 -18.35 -22.46 -19.33
CA SER A 104 -19.38 -23.47 -19.58
C SER A 104 -20.77 -23.01 -19.12
N GLU A 105 -20.84 -22.23 -18.04
CA GLU A 105 -22.07 -21.66 -17.50
C GLU A 105 -22.51 -20.41 -18.29
N ASP A 106 -21.59 -19.46 -18.55
CA ASP A 106 -21.81 -18.27 -19.38
C ASP A 106 -20.68 -18.07 -20.41
N PRO A 107 -20.90 -18.53 -21.66
CA PRO A 107 -19.93 -18.37 -22.73
C PRO A 107 -19.71 -16.91 -23.19
N GLY A 108 -20.58 -15.97 -22.79
CA GLY A 108 -20.60 -14.58 -23.24
C GLY A 108 -19.56 -13.68 -22.56
N ILE A 109 -18.90 -14.16 -21.51
CA ILE A 109 -17.97 -13.34 -20.71
C ILE A 109 -16.62 -13.19 -21.42
N ALA A 110 -16.43 -12.06 -22.11
CA ALA A 110 -15.21 -11.78 -22.87
C ALA A 110 -13.92 -11.88 -22.02
N TYR A 111 -13.95 -11.36 -20.79
CA TYR A 111 -12.79 -11.38 -19.90
C TYR A 111 -12.40 -12.82 -19.49
N ALA A 112 -13.38 -13.70 -19.29
CA ALA A 112 -13.12 -15.10 -18.95
C ALA A 112 -12.35 -15.81 -20.07
N HIS A 113 -12.71 -15.58 -21.34
CA HIS A 113 -11.94 -16.10 -22.49
C HIS A 113 -10.54 -15.50 -22.58
N ALA A 114 -10.36 -14.22 -22.22
CA ALA A 114 -9.04 -13.60 -22.19
C ALA A 114 -8.15 -14.17 -21.07
N LEU A 115 -8.72 -14.39 -19.88
CA LEU A 115 -8.04 -15.03 -18.76
C LEU A 115 -7.71 -16.49 -19.08
N ARG A 116 -8.62 -17.22 -19.73
CA ARG A 116 -8.37 -18.58 -20.23
C ARG A 116 -7.19 -18.60 -21.19
N ALA A 117 -7.15 -17.68 -22.15
CA ALA A 117 -6.06 -17.56 -23.11
C ALA A 117 -4.71 -17.34 -22.42
N TYR A 118 -4.68 -16.43 -21.43
CA TYR A 118 -3.49 -16.18 -20.62
C TYR A 118 -3.01 -17.43 -19.88
N LEU A 119 -3.93 -18.14 -19.22
CA LEU A 119 -3.62 -19.35 -18.46
C LEU A 119 -3.12 -20.48 -19.37
N LEU A 120 -3.74 -20.66 -20.54
CA LEU A 120 -3.31 -21.63 -21.54
C LEU A 120 -1.89 -21.33 -22.05
N GLN A 121 -1.61 -20.07 -22.35
CA GLN A 121 -0.27 -19.63 -22.74
C GLN A 121 0.75 -19.89 -21.61
N ALA A 122 0.37 -19.63 -20.34
CA ALA A 122 1.21 -19.92 -19.18
C ALA A 122 1.50 -21.43 -19.02
N THR A 123 0.60 -22.30 -19.49
CA THR A 123 0.76 -23.76 -19.50
C THR A 123 1.33 -24.33 -20.81
N GLY A 124 1.74 -23.48 -21.76
CA GLY A 124 2.34 -23.91 -23.04
C GLY A 124 1.36 -24.38 -24.11
N GLN A 125 0.06 -24.10 -23.96
CA GLN A 125 -1.00 -24.46 -24.91
C GLN A 125 -1.31 -23.31 -25.88
N ASP A 126 -0.33 -22.91 -26.69
CA ASP A 126 -0.39 -21.68 -27.50
C ASP A 126 -1.51 -21.68 -28.56
N TYR A 127 -1.83 -22.84 -29.14
CA TYR A 127 -2.92 -22.95 -30.12
C TYR A 127 -4.28 -22.62 -29.50
N ASP A 128 -4.60 -23.25 -28.37
CA ASP A 128 -5.86 -23.03 -27.65
C ASP A 128 -5.91 -21.63 -27.02
N ALA A 129 -4.76 -21.10 -26.60
CA ALA A 129 -4.63 -19.72 -26.13
C ALA A 129 -5.03 -18.72 -27.22
N ASN A 130 -4.55 -18.90 -28.46
CA ASN A 130 -4.90 -18.04 -29.59
C ASN A 130 -6.40 -18.11 -29.94
N LEU A 131 -7.01 -19.30 -29.87
CA LEU A 131 -8.45 -19.47 -30.09
C LEU A 131 -9.28 -18.75 -29.00
N ALA A 132 -8.88 -18.89 -27.74
CA ALA A 132 -9.53 -18.21 -26.62
C ALA A 132 -9.40 -16.68 -26.73
N ASN A 133 -8.22 -16.17 -27.10
CA ASN A 133 -8.01 -14.73 -27.36
C ASN A 133 -8.90 -14.22 -28.50
N ALA A 134 -9.03 -14.98 -29.60
CA ALA A 134 -9.90 -14.60 -30.71
C ALA A 134 -11.38 -14.54 -30.29
N ARG A 135 -11.83 -15.45 -29.41
CA ARG A 135 -13.18 -15.41 -28.82
C ARG A 135 -13.37 -14.18 -27.93
N ALA A 136 -12.42 -13.89 -27.05
CA ALA A 136 -12.45 -12.71 -26.18
C ALA A 136 -12.58 -11.41 -26.99
N ALA A 137 -11.81 -11.28 -28.08
CA ALA A 137 -11.88 -10.11 -28.97
C ALA A 137 -13.25 -9.99 -29.66
N ARG A 138 -13.87 -11.10 -30.10
CA ARG A 138 -15.21 -11.07 -30.72
C ARG A 138 -16.29 -10.64 -29.75
N LEU A 139 -16.28 -11.18 -28.52
CA LEU A 139 -17.27 -10.87 -27.49
C LEU A 139 -17.18 -9.44 -26.95
N SER A 140 -16.03 -8.79 -27.13
CA SER A 140 -15.77 -7.41 -26.68
C SER A 140 -15.74 -6.39 -27.83
N TYR A 141 -16.31 -6.72 -29.00
CA TYR A 141 -16.34 -5.85 -30.18
C TYR A 141 -14.95 -5.34 -30.64
N GLY A 142 -13.94 -6.21 -30.58
CA GLY A 142 -12.56 -5.91 -30.97
C GLY A 142 -11.64 -5.51 -29.81
N GLY A 143 -12.05 -5.77 -28.58
CA GLY A 143 -11.23 -5.53 -27.38
C GLY A 143 -9.90 -6.28 -27.40
N ARG A 144 -8.86 -5.65 -26.85
CA ARG A 144 -7.51 -6.16 -26.71
C ARG A 144 -7.14 -6.23 -25.23
N PHE A 145 -7.12 -7.45 -24.69
CA PHE A 145 -6.78 -7.72 -23.30
C PHE A 145 -5.28 -7.91 -23.05
N ASN A 146 -4.43 -7.54 -24.02
CA ASN A 146 -2.98 -7.81 -24.01
C ASN A 146 -2.25 -7.23 -22.78
N ASN A 147 -2.80 -6.16 -22.19
CA ASN A 147 -2.25 -5.48 -21.02
C ASN A 147 -3.04 -5.78 -19.73
N CYS A 148 -3.99 -6.72 -19.77
CA CYS A 148 -4.81 -7.08 -18.61
C CYS A 148 -4.13 -8.06 -17.67
N PHE A 149 -3.09 -8.75 -18.13
CA PHE A 149 -2.43 -9.82 -17.40
C PHE A 149 -0.91 -9.57 -17.28
N PRO A 150 -0.26 -10.10 -16.22
CA PRO A 150 1.18 -9.97 -16.05
C PRO A 150 1.96 -10.57 -17.23
N ALA A 151 3.08 -9.98 -17.64
CA ALA A 151 3.90 -10.55 -18.71
C ALA A 151 4.35 -11.98 -18.35
N LEU A 152 4.13 -12.92 -19.26
CA LEU A 152 4.73 -14.26 -19.18
C LEU A 152 6.21 -14.12 -19.58
N GLU A 153 7.11 -14.67 -18.77
CA GLU A 153 8.52 -14.76 -19.14
C GLU A 153 8.60 -15.56 -20.45
N LYS A 154 8.99 -14.89 -21.53
CA LYS A 154 9.28 -15.58 -22.79
C LYS A 154 10.51 -16.45 -22.53
N ASN A 155 10.39 -17.76 -22.69
CA ASN A 155 11.56 -18.60 -22.92
C ASN A 155 12.23 -18.10 -24.20
N THR A 156 13.27 -17.27 -24.08
CA THR A 156 14.12 -16.85 -25.19
C THR A 156 14.99 -18.02 -25.59
N THR A 157 14.41 -18.95 -26.35
CA THR A 157 15.16 -19.89 -27.16
C THR A 157 14.49 -20.02 -28.52
N ALA A 158 15.29 -19.77 -29.56
CA ALA A 158 15.05 -20.15 -30.96
C ALA A 158 14.48 -19.11 -31.95
N ALA A 159 14.64 -17.79 -31.75
CA ALA A 159 14.33 -16.81 -32.81
C ALA A 159 15.51 -15.95 -33.30
N ASP A 160 16.68 -16.01 -32.67
CA ASP A 160 17.78 -15.04 -32.91
C ASP A 160 19.11 -15.66 -33.36
N ARG A 161 19.08 -16.87 -33.94
CA ARG A 161 20.26 -17.41 -34.64
C ARG A 161 20.00 -17.37 -36.13
N GLY A 162 20.62 -16.38 -36.76
CA GLY A 162 20.58 -16.15 -38.19
C GLY A 162 21.05 -17.35 -39.01
N TYR A 163 20.63 -17.31 -40.26
CA TYR A 163 21.12 -18.09 -41.38
C TYR A 163 22.62 -18.41 -41.27
N ALA A 164 22.94 -19.69 -41.06
CA ALA A 164 24.20 -20.27 -41.50
C ALA A 164 24.01 -21.77 -41.78
N ALA A 165 24.44 -22.14 -42.98
CA ALA A 165 24.36 -23.41 -43.69
C ALA A 165 24.46 -24.72 -42.89
N SER A 166 23.70 -25.72 -43.35
CA SER A 166 23.94 -27.16 -43.12
C SER A 166 25.32 -27.59 -43.66
N PRO A 167 25.91 -28.68 -43.12
CA PRO A 167 25.69 -29.97 -43.76
C PRO A 167 25.43 -31.15 -42.78
N THR A 168 25.00 -32.23 -43.40
CA THR A 168 24.37 -33.50 -42.97
C THR A 168 25.29 -34.51 -42.23
N PRO A 169 24.87 -35.77 -42.04
CA PRO A 169 24.05 -36.30 -40.95
C PRO A 169 24.86 -37.31 -40.09
N ASP A 170 24.30 -37.82 -38.99
CA ASP A 170 24.30 -39.25 -38.60
C ASP A 170 24.17 -39.45 -37.08
N ASN A 171 23.44 -40.52 -36.70
CA ASN A 171 23.21 -41.07 -35.35
C ASN A 171 22.23 -40.31 -34.42
N GLY A 172 20.95 -40.33 -34.82
CA GLY A 172 19.85 -39.61 -34.19
C GLY A 172 18.97 -40.34 -33.16
N ILE A 173 19.46 -41.31 -32.39
CA ILE A 173 18.61 -41.99 -31.39
C ILE A 173 19.18 -41.97 -29.96
N GLU A 174 20.50 -42.10 -29.77
CA GLU A 174 21.08 -42.16 -28.42
C GLU A 174 21.34 -40.77 -27.81
N SER A 175 21.73 -39.81 -28.64
CA SER A 175 21.98 -38.41 -28.24
C SER A 175 20.70 -37.68 -27.83
N GLN A 176 19.55 -38.04 -28.40
CA GLN A 176 18.25 -37.47 -28.01
C GLN A 176 17.74 -37.99 -26.67
N ARG A 177 18.15 -39.20 -26.25
CA ARG A 177 17.74 -39.78 -24.97
C ARG A 177 18.53 -39.19 -23.80
N ILE A 178 19.85 -39.03 -23.98
CA ILE A 178 20.73 -38.39 -22.99
C ILE A 178 20.40 -36.89 -22.86
N GLU A 179 20.04 -36.21 -23.96
CA GLU A 179 19.60 -34.82 -23.90
C GLU A 179 18.22 -34.67 -23.22
N ARG A 180 17.28 -35.60 -23.47
CA ARG A 180 15.98 -35.62 -22.77
C ARG A 180 16.11 -35.86 -21.26
N GLU A 181 17.03 -36.72 -20.83
CA GLU A 181 17.29 -36.96 -19.39
C GLU A 181 18.09 -35.81 -18.74
N ARG A 182 18.89 -35.06 -19.50
CA ARG A 182 19.62 -33.87 -19.00
C ARG A 182 18.74 -32.63 -18.88
N ILE A 183 17.70 -32.52 -19.71
CA ILE A 183 16.68 -31.47 -19.64
C ILE A 183 15.81 -31.60 -18.36
N GLU A 184 15.87 -32.73 -17.65
CA GLU A 184 15.05 -32.96 -16.45
C GLU A 184 15.55 -32.34 -15.14
N ARG A 185 16.69 -31.61 -15.12
CA ARG A 185 17.11 -30.84 -13.93
C ARG A 185 17.81 -29.53 -14.27
N GLU A 186 17.10 -28.63 -14.93
CA GLU A 186 17.48 -27.21 -14.80
C GLU A 186 17.30 -26.80 -13.32
N PRO A 187 18.30 -26.13 -12.70
CA PRO A 187 18.14 -25.65 -11.34
C PRO A 187 16.99 -24.65 -11.32
N VAL A 188 15.96 -24.96 -10.53
CA VAL A 188 14.81 -24.10 -10.27
C VAL A 188 15.33 -22.66 -10.12
N PRO A 189 14.91 -21.71 -10.97
CA PRO A 189 15.32 -20.32 -10.81
C PRO A 189 14.93 -19.91 -9.40
N SER A 190 15.91 -19.46 -8.61
CA SER A 190 15.67 -19.07 -7.23
C SER A 190 14.76 -17.84 -7.29
N TRP A 191 13.45 -18.08 -7.18
CA TRP A 191 12.48 -17.04 -6.89
C TRP A 191 12.94 -16.41 -5.59
N SER A 192 13.58 -15.25 -5.70
CA SER A 192 13.63 -14.34 -4.58
C SER A 192 12.16 -14.00 -4.32
N PRO A 193 11.56 -14.47 -3.22
CA PRO A 193 10.17 -14.12 -2.94
C PRO A 193 10.05 -12.59 -3.01
N PRO A 194 8.95 -12.03 -3.56
CA PRO A 194 8.73 -10.58 -3.52
C PRO A 194 9.05 -10.13 -2.11
N ASN A 195 9.89 -9.08 -2.01
CA ASN A 195 10.53 -8.64 -0.78
C ASN A 195 9.51 -8.77 0.36
N ARG A 196 9.93 -9.28 1.52
CA ARG A 196 9.06 -9.49 2.68
C ARG A 196 8.08 -8.33 2.90
N MET A 197 8.51 -7.12 2.56
CA MET A 197 7.74 -5.88 2.52
C MET A 197 6.62 -5.75 1.47
N GLN A 198 6.75 -6.21 0.22
CA GLN A 198 5.63 -6.20 -0.74
C GLN A 198 4.51 -7.14 -0.26
N ARG A 199 4.89 -8.32 0.26
CA ARG A 199 3.94 -9.17 0.99
C ARG A 199 3.42 -8.47 2.25
N GLN A 200 4.25 -7.69 2.94
CA GLN A 200 3.84 -6.95 4.13
C GLN A 200 2.91 -5.79 3.79
N ILE A 201 3.09 -5.02 2.73
CA ILE A 201 2.22 -3.92 2.29
C ILE A 201 0.83 -4.48 1.91
N VAL A 202 0.82 -5.65 1.27
CA VAL A 202 -0.43 -6.37 0.94
C VAL A 202 -1.08 -6.96 2.20
N ARG A 203 -0.29 -7.46 3.17
CA ARG A 203 -0.81 -8.08 4.41
C ARG A 203 -1.12 -7.06 5.51
N THR A 204 -0.41 -5.94 5.62
CA THR A 204 -0.67 -4.83 6.53
C THR A 204 -1.86 -4.03 6.07
N ARG A 205 -2.08 -3.82 4.75
CA ARG A 205 -3.38 -3.32 4.25
C ARG A 205 -4.57 -4.15 4.76
N PHE A 206 -4.38 -5.45 4.99
CA PHE A 206 -5.44 -6.36 5.45
C PHE A 206 -5.49 -6.63 6.96
N THR A 207 -4.41 -6.41 7.71
CA THR A 207 -4.42 -6.44 9.18
C THR A 207 -4.52 -5.05 9.81
N LEU A 208 -4.82 -4.03 9.02
CA LEU A 208 -5.20 -2.71 9.50
C LEU A 208 -6.70 -2.74 9.80
N SER A 209 -6.98 -3.01 11.08
CA SER A 209 -8.05 -2.45 11.91
C SER A 209 -9.15 -1.73 11.13
N GLN A 210 -10.40 -2.09 11.41
CA GLN A 210 -11.67 -1.50 10.93
C GLN A 210 -11.80 0.04 11.00
N TYR A 211 -10.74 0.77 11.38
CA TYR A 211 -10.59 2.22 11.34
C TYR A 211 -9.14 2.60 10.98
N PRO A 212 -8.79 2.81 9.69
CA PRO A 212 -7.45 3.24 9.33
C PRO A 212 -7.20 4.66 9.88
N SER A 213 -6.17 4.81 10.71
CA SER A 213 -5.68 6.10 11.21
C SER A 213 -6.52 6.82 12.29
N LEU A 214 -7.37 6.08 13.02
CA LEU A 214 -8.22 6.66 14.08
C LEU A 214 -7.42 7.45 15.12
N PHE A 215 -6.26 6.94 15.54
CA PHE A 215 -5.50 7.59 16.61
C PHE A 215 -4.82 8.87 16.13
N THR A 216 -4.41 8.92 14.88
CA THR A 216 -3.97 10.17 14.25
C THR A 216 -5.07 11.22 14.26
N TYR A 217 -6.30 10.86 13.90
CA TYR A 217 -7.44 11.79 13.96
C TYR A 217 -7.74 12.25 15.38
N ILE A 218 -7.70 11.34 16.37
CA ILE A 218 -7.86 11.70 17.79
C ILE A 218 -6.80 12.70 18.21
N LEU A 219 -5.53 12.49 17.86
CA LEU A 219 -4.45 13.44 18.16
C LEU A 219 -4.69 14.81 17.51
N ILE A 220 -5.12 14.83 16.25
CA ILE A 220 -5.44 16.08 15.55
C ILE A 220 -6.57 16.83 16.27
N VAL A 221 -7.70 16.16 16.52
CA VAL A 221 -8.85 16.75 17.21
C VAL A 221 -8.46 17.25 18.60
N LEU A 222 -7.68 16.49 19.35
CA LEU A 222 -7.22 16.89 20.68
C LEU A 222 -6.35 18.14 20.63
N ASN A 223 -5.40 18.23 19.69
CA ASN A 223 -4.58 19.42 19.50
C ASN A 223 -5.41 20.65 19.12
N VAL A 224 -6.40 20.48 18.24
CA VAL A 224 -7.30 21.57 17.84
C VAL A 224 -8.18 22.03 19.02
N ILE A 225 -8.73 21.12 19.81
CA ILE A 225 -9.53 21.46 21.00
C ILE A 225 -8.66 22.22 22.00
N VAL A 226 -7.48 21.70 22.33
CA VAL A 226 -6.56 22.35 23.29
C VAL A 226 -6.17 23.74 22.80
N TYR A 227 -5.84 23.88 21.51
CA TYR A 227 -5.53 25.18 20.91
C TYR A 227 -6.67 26.18 21.04
N LEU A 228 -7.91 25.77 20.75
CA LEU A 228 -9.08 26.64 20.90
C LEU A 228 -9.26 27.05 22.37
N LEU A 229 -9.17 26.11 23.31
CA LEU A 229 -9.29 26.41 24.74
C LEU A 229 -8.23 27.41 25.23
N THR A 230 -6.97 27.23 24.82
CA THR A 230 -5.87 28.10 25.25
C THR A 230 -5.81 29.42 24.52
N THR A 231 -6.43 29.52 23.34
CA THR A 231 -6.58 30.78 22.60
C THR A 231 -7.48 31.76 23.36
N PHE A 232 -8.51 31.25 24.06
CA PHE A 232 -9.44 32.07 24.84
C PHE A 232 -9.12 32.09 26.34
N ASN A 233 -8.06 31.42 26.78
CA ASN A 233 -7.67 31.32 28.18
C ASN A 233 -6.14 31.35 28.32
N GLU A 234 -5.60 32.55 28.51
CA GLU A 234 -4.16 32.79 28.63
C GLU A 234 -3.58 32.14 29.89
N ASP A 235 -4.31 32.16 31.01
CA ASP A 235 -3.87 31.52 32.26
C ASP A 235 -3.68 30.01 32.06
N LEU A 236 -4.58 29.37 31.29
CA LEU A 236 -4.47 27.96 30.94
C LEU A 236 -3.25 27.70 30.05
N LEU A 237 -2.95 28.59 29.09
CA LEU A 237 -1.74 28.49 28.28
C LEU A 237 -0.48 28.56 29.16
N VAL A 238 -0.40 29.54 30.06
CA VAL A 238 0.72 29.75 30.98
C VAL A 238 0.87 28.59 31.98
N LEU A 239 -0.23 27.95 32.39
CA LEU A 239 -0.20 26.79 33.27
C LEU A 239 0.37 25.52 32.59
N LEU A 240 0.12 25.38 31.29
CA LEU A 240 0.41 24.14 30.55
C LEU A 240 1.71 24.21 29.73
N ILE A 241 2.20 25.42 29.42
CA ILE A 241 3.40 25.64 28.60
C ILE A 241 4.65 25.04 29.27
N GLN A 242 5.58 24.55 28.45
CA GLN A 242 6.87 24.10 28.97
C GLN A 242 7.66 25.31 29.43
N TYR A 243 7.77 25.45 30.74
CA TYR A 243 8.61 26.44 31.39
C TYR A 243 9.60 25.71 32.30
N ASN A 244 10.84 25.62 31.84
CA ASN A 244 11.87 24.76 32.45
C ASN A 244 12.16 25.09 33.92
N PRO A 245 12.24 26.36 34.36
CA PRO A 245 12.40 26.67 35.78
C PRO A 245 11.29 26.10 36.68
N ALA A 246 10.03 26.16 36.25
CA ALA A 246 8.91 25.57 37.00
C ALA A 246 8.94 24.04 36.97
N ILE A 247 9.38 23.43 35.87
CA ILE A 247 9.54 21.97 35.79
C ILE A 247 10.59 21.48 36.78
N LEU A 248 11.71 22.19 36.91
CA LEU A 248 12.75 21.88 37.89
C LEU A 248 12.26 22.03 39.34
N GLN A 249 11.20 22.82 39.56
CA GLN A 249 10.52 22.96 40.85
C GLN A 249 9.36 21.96 41.07
N GLY A 250 9.22 20.96 40.20
CA GLY A 250 8.25 19.87 40.37
C GLY A 250 7.02 19.93 39.46
N GLN A 251 6.90 20.94 38.59
CA GLN A 251 5.75 21.06 37.67
C GLN A 251 5.89 20.17 36.42
N TYR A 252 6.11 18.87 36.62
CA TYR A 252 6.48 17.92 35.55
C TYR A 252 5.41 17.72 34.47
N TRP A 253 4.13 18.00 34.77
CA TRP A 253 3.04 17.90 33.78
C TRP A 253 3.29 18.78 32.55
N ARG A 254 4.01 19.89 32.73
CA ARG A 254 4.39 20.83 31.66
C ARG A 254 5.23 20.20 30.56
N LEU A 255 5.92 19.08 30.83
CA LEU A 255 6.63 18.32 29.80
C LEU A 255 5.66 17.59 28.86
N PHE A 256 4.51 17.14 29.37
CA PHE A 256 3.53 16.41 28.59
C PHE A 256 2.49 17.34 27.98
N THR A 257 1.97 18.29 28.75
CA THR A 257 0.89 19.18 28.32
C THR A 257 1.33 20.13 27.20
N SER A 258 2.59 20.57 27.21
CA SER A 258 3.16 21.45 26.18
C SER A 258 3.12 20.83 24.78
N MET A 259 3.07 19.49 24.68
CA MET A 259 2.98 18.76 23.42
C MET A 259 1.68 19.03 22.66
N PHE A 260 0.64 19.56 23.32
CA PHE A 260 -0.66 19.85 22.70
C PHE A 260 -0.91 21.33 22.45
N LEU A 261 -0.05 22.19 23.00
CA LEU A 261 -0.19 23.63 22.92
C LEU A 261 0.35 24.16 21.59
N HIS A 262 -0.30 25.18 21.06
CA HIS A 262 0.15 25.90 19.87
C HIS A 262 0.01 27.40 20.14
N ASP A 263 0.89 28.19 19.52
CA ASP A 263 0.91 29.65 19.68
C ASP A 263 -0.37 30.26 19.08
N PRO A 264 -1.22 30.93 19.89
CA PRO A 264 -2.46 31.56 19.42
C PRO A 264 -2.23 32.64 18.35
N THR A 265 -1.05 33.26 18.34
CA THR A 265 -0.70 34.30 17.36
C THR A 265 -0.22 33.72 16.03
N ASN A 266 0.03 32.40 15.98
CA ASN A 266 0.56 31.71 14.81
C ASN A 266 -0.29 30.50 14.41
N VAL A 267 -1.43 30.77 13.77
CA VAL A 267 -2.34 29.76 13.22
C VAL A 267 -1.63 28.82 12.22
N LEU A 268 -0.63 29.33 11.48
CA LEU A 268 0.10 28.53 10.52
C LEU A 268 0.87 27.39 11.19
N HIS A 269 1.41 27.61 12.40
CA HIS A 269 2.13 26.59 13.16
C HIS A 269 1.24 25.38 13.47
N ILE A 270 0.02 25.58 13.98
CA ILE A 270 -0.92 24.48 14.22
C ILE A 270 -1.36 23.83 12.91
N ALA A 271 -1.66 24.61 11.87
CA ALA A 271 -2.08 24.07 10.58
C ALA A 271 -1.03 23.10 9.99
N LEU A 272 0.24 23.48 10.02
CA LEU A 272 1.34 22.65 9.51
C LEU A 272 1.57 21.39 10.36
N ASN A 273 1.45 21.48 11.68
CA ASN A 273 1.55 20.32 12.55
C ASN A 273 0.41 19.33 12.29
N MET A 274 -0.83 19.83 12.15
CA MET A 274 -1.99 18.98 11.88
C MET A 274 -1.91 18.36 10.47
N LEU A 275 -1.44 19.12 9.48
CA LEU A 275 -1.20 18.61 8.13
C LEU A 275 -0.14 17.50 8.12
N SER A 276 0.92 17.68 8.92
CA SER A 276 2.00 16.69 9.06
C SER A 276 1.51 15.42 9.76
N LEU A 277 0.70 15.55 10.82
CA LEU A 277 0.04 14.39 11.41
C LEU A 277 -0.90 13.70 10.41
N PHE A 278 -1.68 14.47 9.65
CA PHE A 278 -2.61 13.91 8.67
C PHE A 278 -1.88 13.12 7.58
N PHE A 279 -0.80 13.60 6.99
CA PHE A 279 -0.12 12.83 5.95
C PHE A 279 0.84 11.79 6.52
N VAL A 280 1.71 12.20 7.43
CA VAL A 280 2.82 11.39 7.93
C VAL A 280 2.39 10.52 9.09
N GLY A 281 1.67 11.08 10.06
CA GLY A 281 1.12 10.35 11.20
C GLY A 281 0.23 9.19 10.77
N ARG A 282 -0.71 9.42 9.84
CA ARG A 282 -1.57 8.36 9.28
C ARG A 282 -0.74 7.24 8.65
N PHE A 283 0.29 7.61 7.88
CA PHE A 283 1.17 6.64 7.24
C PHE A 283 1.96 5.81 8.26
N VAL A 284 2.52 6.45 9.29
CA VAL A 284 3.26 5.74 10.35
C VAL A 284 2.32 4.87 11.20
N GLU A 285 1.09 5.30 11.48
CA GLU A 285 0.08 4.50 12.16
C GLU A 285 -0.26 3.23 11.35
N ILE A 286 -0.36 3.35 10.04
CA ILE A 286 -0.55 2.23 9.11
C ILE A 286 0.62 1.24 9.16
N LEU A 287 1.86 1.75 9.22
CA LEU A 287 3.07 0.92 9.18
C LEU A 287 3.38 0.21 10.51
N PHE A 288 3.20 0.90 11.63
CA PHE A 288 3.57 0.41 12.96
C PHE A 288 2.37 -0.18 13.74
N GLY A 289 1.15 0.23 13.39
CA GLY A 289 -0.08 -0.06 14.13
C GLY A 289 -0.31 0.92 15.30
N LYS A 290 -1.57 1.06 15.72
CA LYS A 290 -2.05 2.06 16.70
C LYS A 290 -1.17 2.22 17.94
N TRP A 291 -0.89 1.14 18.67
CA TRP A 291 -0.19 1.23 19.96
C TRP A 291 1.28 1.63 19.80
N ARG A 292 1.94 1.13 18.76
CA ARG A 292 3.35 1.47 18.49
C ARG A 292 3.47 2.90 18.00
N TYR A 293 2.53 3.36 17.16
CA TYR A 293 2.46 4.74 16.73
C TYR A 293 2.30 5.71 17.91
N LEU A 294 1.36 5.42 18.83
CA LEU A 294 1.20 6.24 20.05
C LEU A 294 2.47 6.26 20.90
N LEU A 295 3.14 5.11 21.09
CA LEU A 295 4.40 5.06 21.83
C LEU A 295 5.49 5.90 21.16
N ILE A 296 5.61 5.83 19.83
CA ILE A 296 6.55 6.65 19.06
C ILE A 296 6.23 8.14 19.27
N TYR A 297 4.98 8.55 19.10
CA TYR A 297 4.56 9.94 19.23
C TYR A 297 4.83 10.49 20.64
N PHE A 298 4.35 9.81 21.67
CA PHE A 298 4.47 10.29 23.04
C PHE A 298 5.89 10.25 23.57
N LEU A 299 6.63 9.16 23.35
CA LEU A 299 8.00 9.05 23.82
C LEU A 299 8.94 10.00 23.08
N ALA A 300 8.72 10.23 21.78
CA ALA A 300 9.48 11.24 21.05
C ALA A 300 9.21 12.65 21.56
N GLY A 301 7.94 13.03 21.75
CA GLY A 301 7.61 14.36 22.27
C GLY A 301 8.19 14.61 23.66
N LEU A 302 8.00 13.65 24.58
CA LEU A 302 8.61 13.71 25.91
C LEU A 302 10.14 13.72 25.85
N GLY A 303 10.74 12.89 25.00
CA GLY A 303 12.18 12.84 24.80
C GLY A 303 12.76 14.16 24.29
N GLY A 304 12.08 14.82 23.36
CA GLY A 304 12.41 16.16 22.89
C GLY A 304 12.32 17.19 24.02
N ASN A 305 11.21 17.21 24.75
CA ASN A 305 10.99 18.15 25.84
C ASN A 305 11.98 17.96 27.00
N ILE A 306 12.36 16.72 27.30
CA ILE A 306 13.40 16.38 28.27
C ILE A 306 14.77 16.82 27.75
N LEU A 307 15.11 16.55 26.49
CA LEU A 307 16.39 17.01 25.92
C LEU A 307 16.51 18.53 26.01
N TYR A 308 15.43 19.26 25.72
CA TYR A 308 15.38 20.70 25.90
C TYR A 308 15.55 21.13 27.37
N LEU A 309 14.85 20.46 28.30
CA LEU A 309 14.98 20.73 29.73
C LEU A 309 16.43 20.58 30.21
N VAL A 310 17.12 19.53 29.79
CA VAL A 310 18.49 19.23 30.23
C VAL A 310 19.50 20.20 29.61
N LEU A 311 19.37 20.50 28.32
CA LEU A 311 20.36 21.30 27.59
C LEU A 311 20.11 22.81 27.66
N ALA A 312 18.89 23.23 27.98
CA ALA A 312 18.50 24.63 28.12
C ALA A 312 17.58 24.85 29.35
N PRO A 313 18.05 24.59 30.57
CA PRO A 313 17.23 24.69 31.79
C PRO A 313 16.67 26.09 32.06
N SER A 314 17.32 27.13 31.54
CA SER A 314 16.87 28.53 31.59
C SER A 314 16.41 29.07 30.23
N GLY A 315 16.13 28.18 29.27
CA GLY A 315 15.66 28.55 27.95
C GLY A 315 14.25 29.16 27.96
N PRO A 316 13.84 29.83 26.87
CA PRO A 316 12.51 30.41 26.74
C PRO A 316 11.40 29.35 26.86
N PRO A 317 10.15 29.76 27.18
CA PRO A 317 9.03 28.84 27.16
C PRO A 317 8.86 28.14 25.81
N SER A 318 8.46 26.87 25.83
CA SER A 318 8.30 26.05 24.63
C SER A 318 6.93 25.38 24.59
N LEU A 319 6.39 25.22 23.38
CA LEU A 319 5.11 24.59 23.12
C LEU A 319 5.10 24.00 21.71
N GLY A 320 4.29 22.97 21.50
CA GLY A 320 4.06 22.40 20.18
C GLY A 320 4.10 20.88 20.16
N ALA A 321 3.24 20.32 19.31
CA ALA A 321 3.28 18.89 18.94
C ALA A 321 4.50 18.53 18.09
N SER A 322 5.26 19.52 17.62
CA SER A 322 6.29 19.36 16.61
C SER A 322 7.44 18.46 17.04
N GLY A 323 7.86 18.46 18.32
CA GLY A 323 8.85 17.49 18.82
C GLY A 323 8.42 16.03 18.61
N ALA A 324 7.16 15.70 18.91
CA ALA A 324 6.58 14.39 18.66
C ALA A 324 6.46 14.06 17.17
N ILE A 325 6.05 15.04 16.35
CA ILE A 325 5.94 14.89 14.89
C ILE A 325 7.30 14.62 14.26
N PHE A 326 8.37 15.28 14.71
CA PHE A 326 9.74 14.99 14.28
C PHE A 326 10.14 13.55 14.62
N GLY A 327 9.72 13.02 15.77
CA GLY A 327 9.87 11.61 16.08
C GLY A 327 9.10 10.67 15.15
N VAL A 328 7.89 11.06 14.73
CA VAL A 328 7.12 10.33 13.71
C VAL A 328 7.84 10.36 12.35
N PHE A 329 8.43 11.49 11.95
CA PHE A 329 9.31 11.54 10.76
C PHE A 329 10.53 10.64 10.90
N GLY A 330 11.17 10.62 12.08
CA GLY A 330 12.28 9.73 12.40
C GLY A 330 11.91 8.26 12.30
N ALA A 331 10.73 7.88 12.79
CA ALA A 331 10.20 6.54 12.68
C ALA A 331 9.99 6.09 11.22
N LEU A 332 9.46 6.99 10.39
CA LEU A 332 9.30 6.75 8.97
C LEU A 332 10.66 6.62 8.26
N GLY A 333 11.65 7.44 8.63
CA GLY A 333 13.03 7.34 8.15
C GLY A 333 13.67 5.99 8.49
N VAL A 334 13.58 5.55 9.74
CA VAL A 334 14.09 4.23 10.18
C VAL A 334 13.40 3.10 9.42
N PHE A 335 12.08 3.18 9.28
CA PHE A 335 11.32 2.17 8.54
C PHE A 335 11.76 2.12 7.07
N TYR A 336 11.97 3.28 6.43
CA TYR A 336 12.50 3.34 5.07
C TYR A 336 13.90 2.75 4.99
N LEU A 337 14.85 3.15 5.83
CA LEU A 337 16.24 2.68 5.80
C LEU A 337 16.33 1.16 5.91
N LEU A 338 15.55 0.56 6.82
CA LEU A 338 15.52 -0.87 7.02
C LEU A 338 14.85 -1.64 5.88
N ASN A 339 14.06 -0.96 5.05
CA ASN A 339 13.31 -1.59 3.98
C ASN A 339 13.51 -0.94 2.60
N ARG A 340 14.61 -0.19 2.42
CA ARG A 340 14.89 0.63 1.24
C ARG A 340 14.84 -0.12 -0.09
N ARG A 341 15.17 -1.42 -0.07
CA ARG A 341 15.17 -2.29 -1.26
C ARG A 341 13.75 -2.64 -1.73
N ALA A 342 12.76 -2.45 -0.87
CA ALA A 342 11.37 -2.78 -1.14
C ALA A 342 10.48 -1.54 -1.29
N MET A 343 10.90 -0.39 -0.76
CA MET A 343 10.24 0.90 -0.94
C MET A 343 11.00 1.66 -2.01
N GLY A 344 10.45 1.75 -3.22
CA GLY A 344 11.09 2.44 -4.34
C GLY A 344 11.46 3.90 -4.02
N PRO A 345 12.32 4.53 -4.85
CA PRO A 345 12.93 5.83 -4.56
C PRO A 345 11.91 6.97 -4.33
N GLY A 346 10.72 6.91 -4.95
CA GLY A 346 9.70 7.95 -4.83
C GLY A 346 9.16 8.16 -3.41
N MET A 347 9.21 7.15 -2.53
CA MET A 347 8.73 7.31 -1.17
C MET A 347 9.68 8.13 -0.30
N LEU A 348 10.99 8.02 -0.54
CA LEU A 348 12.00 8.82 0.13
C LEU A 348 11.86 10.28 -0.28
N SER A 349 11.64 10.56 -1.57
CA SER A 349 11.44 11.92 -2.07
C SER A 349 10.24 12.59 -1.42
N ASN A 350 9.11 11.88 -1.28
CA ASN A 350 7.93 12.40 -0.58
C ASN A 350 8.19 12.62 0.91
N TRP A 351 8.87 11.69 1.59
CA TRP A 351 9.25 11.87 2.99
C TRP A 351 10.17 13.09 3.19
N LEU A 352 11.21 13.22 2.37
CA LEU A 352 12.12 14.36 2.40
C LEU A 352 11.41 15.68 2.10
N LEU A 353 10.48 15.69 1.14
CA LEU A 353 9.68 16.87 0.82
C LEU A 353 8.87 17.33 2.04
N TRP A 354 8.12 16.42 2.66
CA TRP A 354 7.28 16.76 3.82
C TRP A 354 8.11 17.16 5.04
N LEU A 355 9.24 16.49 5.30
CA LEU A 355 10.16 16.87 6.36
C LEU A 355 10.76 18.26 6.12
N THR A 356 11.19 18.53 4.88
CA THR A 356 11.78 19.82 4.49
C THR A 356 10.75 20.94 4.56
N LEU A 357 9.52 20.72 4.08
CA LEU A 357 8.44 21.70 4.18
C LEU A 357 8.10 21.99 5.64
N ASN A 358 8.03 20.98 6.50
CA ASN A 358 7.76 21.17 7.93
C ASN A 358 8.87 21.98 8.63
N LEU A 359 10.13 21.70 8.30
CA LEU A 359 11.28 22.49 8.75
C LEU A 359 11.20 23.93 8.24
N VAL A 360 11.20 24.15 6.93
CA VAL A 360 11.27 25.47 6.30
C VAL A 360 10.09 26.35 6.70
N LEU A 361 8.86 25.82 6.59
CA LEU A 361 7.66 26.60 6.90
C LEU A 361 7.51 26.88 8.39
N GLY A 362 8.06 26.02 9.25
CA GLY A 362 8.23 26.32 10.65
C GLY A 362 9.08 27.59 10.84
N PHE A 363 10.24 27.69 10.19
CA PHE A 363 11.16 28.81 10.37
C PHE A 363 10.67 30.14 9.80
N THR A 364 9.83 30.11 8.76
CA THR A 364 9.42 31.33 8.04
C THR A 364 8.34 32.18 8.74
N GLY A 365 7.77 31.71 9.86
CA GLY A 365 6.61 32.36 10.51
C GLY A 365 6.88 33.13 11.80
N GLY A 366 8.14 33.38 12.18
CA GLY A 366 8.47 34.06 13.45
C GLY A 366 8.19 33.24 14.72
N ALA A 367 7.81 31.96 14.58
CA ALA A 367 7.69 31.05 15.71
C ALA A 367 9.06 30.78 16.32
N ASN A 368 9.19 30.93 17.64
CA ASN A 368 10.35 30.46 18.40
C ASN A 368 10.38 28.93 18.40
N ILE A 369 10.93 28.35 17.33
CA ILE A 369 11.04 26.92 17.12
C ILE A 369 12.15 26.35 17.98
N ASN A 370 11.75 25.44 18.88
CA ASN A 370 12.68 24.78 19.77
C ASN A 370 13.42 23.62 19.08
N MET A 371 14.54 23.95 18.45
CA MET A 371 15.39 22.98 17.74
C MET A 371 15.85 21.81 18.63
N LEU A 372 16.12 22.05 19.92
CA LEU A 372 16.52 20.98 20.84
C LEU A 372 15.39 19.97 21.03
N ALA A 373 14.15 20.43 21.15
CA ALA A 373 12.99 19.56 21.20
C ALA A 373 12.79 18.78 19.89
N HIS A 374 13.04 19.38 18.73
CA HIS A 374 12.96 18.68 17.43
C HIS A 374 14.04 17.62 17.27
N ILE A 375 15.29 17.95 17.58
CA ILE A 375 16.41 17.00 17.52
C ILE A 375 16.16 15.84 18.48
N GLY A 376 15.78 16.14 19.72
CA GLY A 376 15.49 15.11 20.71
C GLY A 376 14.32 14.23 20.30
N GLY A 377 13.25 14.84 19.78
CA GLY A 377 12.11 14.12 19.25
C GLY A 377 12.47 13.21 18.08
N LEU A 378 13.23 13.70 17.11
CA LEU A 378 13.72 12.93 15.97
C LEU A 378 14.55 11.72 16.43
N VAL A 379 15.56 11.95 17.27
CA VAL A 379 16.48 10.90 17.75
C VAL A 379 15.74 9.86 18.58
N VAL A 380 14.91 10.28 19.53
CA VAL A 380 14.14 9.35 20.38
C VAL A 380 13.12 8.60 19.54
N GLY A 381 12.44 9.26 18.61
CA GLY A 381 11.52 8.61 17.67
C GLY A 381 12.20 7.56 16.81
N MET A 382 13.40 7.83 16.29
CA MET A 382 14.20 6.84 15.56
C MET A 382 14.55 5.62 16.42
N VAL A 383 15.02 5.84 17.65
CA VAL A 383 15.36 4.76 18.59
C VAL A 383 14.14 3.91 18.94
N VAL A 384 13.04 4.54 19.34
CA VAL A 384 11.80 3.85 19.69
C VAL A 384 11.24 3.08 18.50
N ALA A 385 11.24 3.68 17.30
CA ALA A 385 10.78 3.00 16.09
C ALA A 385 11.66 1.80 15.71
N PHE A 386 12.97 1.91 15.86
CA PHE A 386 13.90 0.81 15.62
C PHE A 386 13.61 -0.38 16.55
N LEU A 387 13.37 -0.11 17.84
CA LEU A 387 13.06 -1.13 18.84
C LEU A 387 11.68 -1.75 18.63
N LEU A 388 10.69 -0.94 18.24
CA LEU A 388 9.30 -1.35 18.07
C LEU A 388 8.98 -1.86 16.66
N ILE A 389 9.97 -1.93 15.76
CA ILE A 389 9.70 -2.34 14.38
C ILE A 389 8.95 -3.68 14.35
N PRO A 390 7.87 -3.82 13.56
CA PRO A 390 7.11 -5.06 13.51
C PRO A 390 7.97 -6.25 13.06
N ARG A 391 8.49 -7.03 14.02
CA ARG A 391 9.23 -8.27 13.73
C ARG A 391 8.27 -9.32 13.20
N GLN A 392 8.54 -9.84 12.01
CA GLN A 392 7.74 -10.92 11.44
C GLN A 392 7.82 -12.16 12.33
N ARG A 393 6.70 -12.57 12.94
CA ARG A 393 6.57 -13.93 13.50
C ARG A 393 6.84 -14.91 12.37
N ARG A 394 7.98 -15.62 12.43
CA ARG A 394 8.17 -16.87 11.67
C ARG A 394 7.08 -17.82 12.17
N ARG A 395 5.97 -17.96 11.45
CA ARG A 395 5.13 -19.16 11.58
C ARG A 395 6.02 -20.30 11.13
N ARG A 396 6.57 -21.05 12.09
CA ARG A 396 7.05 -22.41 11.85
C ARG A 396 5.79 -23.18 11.45
N TYR A 397 5.68 -23.50 10.17
CA TYR A 397 4.84 -24.61 9.76
C TYR A 397 5.56 -25.86 10.28
N ILE A 398 4.95 -26.52 11.26
CA ILE A 398 5.28 -27.89 11.66
C ILE A 398 4.52 -28.80 10.70
#